data_AF-A0A6B2SZ64-F1
#
_entry.id   AF-A0A6B2SZ64-F1
#
_cell.length_a   1.000
_cell.length_b   1.000
_cell.length_c   1.000
_cell.angle_alpha   90.00
_cell.angle_beta   90.00
_cell.angle_gamma   90.00
#
_symmetry.space_group_name_H-M   'P 1'
#
loop_
_entity.id
_entity.type
_entity.pdbx_description
1 polymer ?
#
loop_
_entity_poly.entity_id
_entity_poly.type
_entity_poly.pdbx_seq_one_letter_code
_entity_poly.pdbx_strand_id
1 'polypeptide(L)'
;MTSRKSGNSKAGERAKDEDSERVYDIVLFGATGFVGMLTAEHLAAHAPEGVRWAIAGRDTGKLEALRERLSAINPACAELPLVRADVADAASLRDMASHARVVASTVGPYLTYGQDLVGACAEAGTDYVDLTGEPEFVDLMYVKHDARARETGARLVHSCGFDSVPHDLGAYFTVQQLPEDVPLRVDGFVRVGARFSGGTFASALNQFGRGPQMVAAAKDRRRHEPRPVGRKAYAPPGAPRYASEVGAWALPLPTIDPQVVQRSARTLERYGPDFRYRHY
;
A
#
# COMPACT_ATOMS: atom_id res chain seq x y z
N MET A 1 34.15 -27.15 27.61
CA MET A 1 34.33 -25.69 27.78
C MET A 1 34.44 -25.12 26.39
N THR A 2 33.53 -24.32 25.83
CA THR A 2 32.61 -23.33 26.38
C THR A 2 31.34 -23.23 25.51
N SER A 3 30.22 -23.06 26.20
CA SER A 3 28.87 -22.83 25.70
C SER A 3 28.74 -21.56 24.86
N ARG A 4 28.02 -21.63 23.74
CA ARG A 4 27.31 -20.48 23.14
C ARG A 4 25.83 -20.87 23.01
N LYS A 5 25.07 -20.60 24.07
CA LYS A 5 23.62 -20.44 24.03
C LYS A 5 23.29 -18.97 24.26
N SER A 6 22.16 -18.59 23.68
CA SER A 6 21.31 -17.46 24.08
C SER A 6 21.60 -16.10 23.44
N GLY A 7 20.82 -15.82 22.39
CA GLY A 7 20.59 -14.48 21.85
C GLY A 7 19.23 -14.34 21.16
N ASN A 8 18.59 -15.45 20.74
CA ASN A 8 17.43 -15.41 19.85
C ASN A 8 16.06 -15.65 20.50
N SER A 9 15.97 -15.86 21.82
CA SER A 9 14.68 -16.16 22.48
C SER A 9 13.90 -14.92 22.93
N LYS A 10 14.60 -13.85 23.34
CA LYS A 10 13.94 -12.66 23.93
C LYS A 10 13.19 -11.78 22.92
N ALA A 11 13.60 -11.77 21.65
CA ALA A 11 12.90 -11.00 20.61
C ALA A 11 11.59 -11.68 20.16
N GLY A 12 11.57 -13.01 20.11
CA GLY A 12 10.38 -13.79 19.77
C GLY A 12 9.34 -13.88 20.91
N GLU A 13 9.77 -13.77 22.16
CA GLU A 13 8.87 -13.67 23.32
C GLU A 13 8.22 -12.29 23.43
N ARG A 14 8.96 -11.17 23.24
CA ARG A 14 8.37 -9.81 23.25
C ARG A 14 7.34 -9.60 22.15
N ALA A 15 7.64 -10.06 20.93
CA ALA A 15 6.71 -9.94 19.81
C ALA A 15 5.42 -10.75 19.99
N LYS A 16 5.44 -11.82 20.80
CA LYS A 16 4.24 -12.61 21.13
C LYS A 16 3.43 -12.02 22.29
N ASP A 17 4.08 -11.42 23.29
CA ASP A 17 3.39 -10.75 24.39
C ASP A 17 2.71 -9.44 23.92
N GLU A 18 3.35 -8.66 23.04
CA GLU A 18 2.74 -7.44 22.46
C GLU A 18 1.57 -7.75 21.50
N ASP A 19 1.55 -8.92 20.85
CA ASP A 19 0.45 -9.36 19.98
C ASP A 19 -0.85 -9.63 20.77
N SER A 20 -0.75 -9.85 22.09
CA SER A 20 -1.89 -10.06 22.98
C SER A 20 -2.60 -8.78 23.41
N GLU A 21 -1.95 -7.61 23.26
CA GLU A 21 -2.54 -6.30 23.57
C GLU A 21 -3.33 -5.70 22.39
N ARG A 22 -3.12 -6.21 21.16
CA ARG A 22 -3.84 -5.72 19.97
C ARG A 22 -5.26 -6.29 19.93
N VAL A 23 -6.23 -5.40 20.08
CA VAL A 23 -7.67 -5.74 20.08
C VAL A 23 -8.15 -6.13 18.69
N TYR A 24 -7.60 -5.52 17.64
CA TYR A 24 -8.01 -5.73 16.26
C TYR A 24 -6.88 -6.33 15.42
N ASP A 25 -7.21 -7.37 14.66
CA ASP A 25 -6.36 -7.85 13.58
C ASP A 25 -6.33 -6.85 12.42
N ILE A 26 -7.48 -6.25 12.09
CA ILE A 26 -7.61 -5.27 10.99
C ILE A 26 -8.47 -4.08 11.43
N VAL A 27 -8.00 -2.86 11.19
CA VAL A 27 -8.84 -1.66 11.24
C VAL A 27 -8.92 -1.04 9.85
N LEU A 28 -10.14 -0.93 9.30
CA LEU A 28 -10.39 -0.29 8.01
C LEU A 28 -10.70 1.20 8.23
N PHE A 29 -9.71 2.07 8.00
CA PHE A 29 -9.84 3.51 8.14
C PHE A 29 -10.31 4.19 6.84
N GLY A 30 -11.37 5.00 6.94
CA GLY A 30 -12.05 5.56 5.78
C GLY A 30 -13.19 4.68 5.25
N ALA A 31 -13.73 3.80 6.10
CA ALA A 31 -14.73 2.79 5.73
C ALA A 31 -16.00 3.36 5.07
N THR A 32 -16.34 4.62 5.31
CA THR A 32 -17.53 5.29 4.74
C THR A 32 -17.27 5.96 3.39
N GLY A 33 -16.03 5.92 2.90
CA GLY A 33 -15.68 6.34 1.53
C GLY A 33 -16.07 5.29 0.49
N PHE A 34 -15.99 5.64 -0.79
CA PHE A 34 -16.39 4.74 -1.88
C PHE A 34 -15.65 3.39 -1.86
N VAL A 35 -14.31 3.42 -1.86
CA VAL A 35 -13.49 2.19 -1.78
C VAL A 35 -13.59 1.55 -0.39
N GLY A 36 -13.71 2.36 0.66
CA GLY A 36 -13.90 1.88 2.02
C GLY A 36 -15.14 1.00 2.17
N MET A 37 -16.28 1.41 1.60
CA MET A 37 -17.51 0.62 1.66
C MET A 37 -17.37 -0.71 0.92
N LEU A 38 -16.80 -0.70 -0.30
CA LEU A 38 -16.54 -1.93 -1.05
C LEU A 38 -15.59 -2.88 -0.30
N THR A 39 -14.57 -2.32 0.35
CA THR A 39 -13.63 -3.11 1.17
C THR A 39 -14.31 -3.67 2.41
N ALA A 40 -15.17 -2.91 3.07
CA ALA A 40 -15.93 -3.35 4.23
C ALA A 40 -16.93 -4.47 3.87
N GLU A 41 -17.64 -4.34 2.74
CA GLU A 41 -18.53 -5.38 2.21
C GLU A 41 -17.74 -6.66 1.89
N HIS A 42 -16.55 -6.53 1.29
CA HIS A 42 -15.68 -7.67 1.01
C HIS A 42 -15.23 -8.38 2.30
N LEU A 43 -14.81 -7.62 3.32
CA LEU A 43 -14.44 -8.17 4.64
C LEU A 43 -15.64 -8.85 5.32
N ALA A 44 -16.82 -8.24 5.31
CA ALA A 44 -18.02 -8.84 5.90
C ALA A 44 -18.37 -10.20 5.26
N ALA A 45 -18.22 -10.31 3.93
CA ALA A 45 -18.54 -11.52 3.18
C ALA A 45 -17.45 -12.60 3.22
N HIS A 46 -16.17 -12.23 3.38
CA HIS A 46 -15.05 -13.15 3.13
C HIS A 46 -13.99 -13.21 4.23
N ALA A 47 -14.07 -12.38 5.28
CA ALA A 47 -13.14 -12.48 6.39
C ALA A 47 -13.22 -13.89 7.02
N PRO A 48 -12.08 -14.58 7.23
CA PRO A 48 -12.07 -15.86 7.93
C PRO A 48 -12.74 -15.75 9.31
N GLU A 49 -13.37 -16.83 9.76
CA GLU A 49 -13.92 -16.90 11.11
C GLU A 49 -12.83 -16.60 12.16
N GLY A 50 -13.20 -15.80 13.16
CA GLY A 50 -12.30 -15.40 14.24
C GLY A 50 -11.43 -14.17 13.96
N VAL A 51 -11.42 -13.61 12.73
CA VAL A 51 -10.75 -12.34 12.46
C VAL A 51 -11.46 -11.20 13.18
N ARG A 52 -10.75 -10.52 14.08
CA ARG A 52 -11.26 -9.38 14.83
C ARG A 52 -10.98 -8.12 14.04
N TRP A 53 -12.00 -7.54 13.40
CA TRP A 53 -11.82 -6.32 12.61
C TRP A 53 -12.78 -5.22 13.01
N ALA A 54 -12.42 -3.98 12.70
CA ALA A 54 -13.21 -2.79 12.98
C ALA A 54 -13.29 -1.86 11.77
N ILE A 55 -14.36 -1.07 11.70
CA ILE A 55 -14.49 0.04 10.75
C ILE A 55 -14.21 1.37 11.45
N ALA A 56 -13.42 2.22 10.79
CA ALA A 56 -12.96 3.47 11.37
C ALA A 56 -13.23 4.68 10.47
N GLY A 57 -13.52 5.81 11.12
CA GLY A 57 -13.78 7.08 10.47
C GLY A 57 -14.21 8.17 11.45
N ARG A 58 -14.32 9.40 10.96
CA ARG A 58 -14.61 10.59 11.79
C ARG A 58 -16.08 10.75 12.18
N ASP A 59 -16.99 10.11 11.45
CA ASP A 59 -18.44 10.27 11.57
C ASP A 59 -19.06 8.96 12.06
N THR A 60 -19.37 8.89 13.36
CA THR A 60 -19.92 7.70 14.01
C THR A 60 -21.28 7.29 13.44
N GLY A 61 -22.15 8.24 13.09
CA GLY A 61 -23.47 7.93 12.54
C GLY A 61 -23.38 7.25 11.17
N LYS A 62 -22.42 7.66 10.32
CA LYS A 62 -22.16 6.96 9.05
C LYS A 62 -21.56 5.57 9.26
N LEU A 63 -20.76 5.38 10.30
CA LEU A 63 -20.22 4.06 10.65
C LEU A 63 -21.33 3.11 11.15
N GLU A 64 -22.27 3.60 11.95
CA GLU A 64 -23.44 2.84 12.40
C GLU A 64 -24.31 2.41 11.22
N ALA A 65 -24.63 3.33 10.30
CA ALA A 65 -25.39 3.00 9.10
C ALA A 65 -24.65 1.99 8.20
N LEU A 66 -23.32 2.09 8.09
CA LEU A 66 -22.51 1.11 7.38
C LEU A 66 -22.59 -0.26 8.08
N ARG A 67 -22.46 -0.31 9.41
CA ARG A 67 -22.57 -1.56 10.19
C ARG A 67 -23.91 -2.26 9.98
N GLU A 68 -25.02 -1.52 10.00
CA GLU A 68 -26.35 -2.06 9.69
C GLU A 68 -26.38 -2.69 8.30
N ARG A 69 -25.83 -2.01 7.28
CA ARG A 69 -25.72 -2.56 5.92
C ARG A 69 -24.87 -3.83 5.89
N LEU A 70 -23.75 -3.87 6.60
CA LEU A 70 -22.87 -5.03 6.68
C LEU A 70 -23.55 -6.22 7.40
N SER A 71 -24.41 -5.97 8.39
CA SER A 71 -25.17 -7.03 9.07
C SER A 71 -26.14 -7.78 8.16
N ALA A 72 -26.59 -7.15 7.06
CA ALA A 72 -27.38 -7.82 6.03
C ALA A 72 -26.54 -8.79 5.16
N ILE A 73 -25.22 -8.60 5.12
CA ILE A 73 -24.27 -9.49 4.43
C ILE A 73 -23.83 -10.62 5.37
N ASN A 74 -23.48 -10.26 6.60
CA ASN A 74 -23.06 -11.19 7.64
C ASN A 74 -23.62 -10.74 9.00
N PRO A 75 -24.56 -11.49 9.61
CA PRO A 75 -25.18 -11.13 10.88
C PRO A 75 -24.20 -10.86 12.02
N ALA A 76 -23.00 -11.46 12.00
CA ALA A 76 -21.96 -11.19 13.00
C ALA A 76 -21.47 -9.73 12.98
N CYS A 77 -21.65 -9.02 11.86
CA CYS A 77 -21.33 -7.61 11.75
C CYS A 77 -22.29 -6.69 12.53
N ALA A 78 -23.41 -7.19 13.09
CA ALA A 78 -24.28 -6.37 13.93
C ALA A 78 -23.54 -5.78 15.15
N GLU A 79 -22.56 -6.53 15.67
CA GLU A 79 -21.70 -6.12 16.79
C GLU A 79 -20.31 -5.65 16.31
N LEU A 80 -20.17 -5.28 15.04
CA LEU A 80 -18.87 -4.86 14.50
C LEU A 80 -18.38 -3.61 15.25
N PRO A 81 -17.14 -3.63 15.78
CA PRO A 81 -16.56 -2.49 16.48
C PRO A 81 -16.42 -1.26 15.57
N LEU A 82 -16.77 -0.09 16.13
CA LEU A 82 -16.66 1.21 15.47
C LEU A 82 -15.55 2.01 16.12
N VAL A 83 -14.55 2.42 15.35
CA VAL A 83 -13.42 3.23 15.85
C VAL A 83 -13.55 4.66 15.33
N ARG A 84 -13.71 5.63 16.24
CA ARG A 84 -13.71 7.04 15.87
C ARG A 84 -12.28 7.52 15.71
N ALA A 85 -11.91 7.89 14.49
CA ALA A 85 -10.60 8.46 14.18
C ALA A 85 -10.73 9.60 13.17
N ASP A 86 -9.98 10.68 13.39
CA ASP A 86 -9.93 11.84 12.50
C ASP A 86 -8.48 12.18 12.16
N VAL A 87 -8.22 12.47 10.89
CA VAL A 87 -6.90 12.90 10.41
C VAL A 87 -6.48 14.25 11.00
N ALA A 88 -7.44 15.05 11.48
CA ALA A 88 -7.17 16.30 12.20
C ALA A 88 -6.84 16.08 13.70
N ASP A 89 -6.97 14.85 14.21
CA ASP A 89 -6.70 14.50 15.61
C ASP A 89 -5.62 13.40 15.69
N ALA A 90 -4.38 13.84 15.85
CA ALA A 90 -3.23 12.95 15.97
C ALA A 90 -3.33 11.97 17.15
N ALA A 91 -4.06 12.31 18.23
CA ALA A 91 -4.24 11.37 19.35
C ALA A 91 -5.14 10.20 18.93
N SER A 92 -6.22 10.49 18.19
CA SER A 92 -7.11 9.44 17.66
C SER A 92 -6.39 8.49 16.69
N LEU A 93 -5.47 9.00 15.86
CA LEU A 93 -4.69 8.17 14.95
C LEU A 93 -3.70 7.26 15.69
N ARG A 94 -3.04 7.78 16.74
CA ARG A 94 -2.15 6.97 17.59
C ARG A 94 -2.91 5.88 18.32
N ASP A 95 -4.06 6.23 18.90
CA ASP A 95 -4.93 5.27 19.60
C ASP A 95 -5.42 4.16 18.65
N MET A 96 -5.90 4.52 17.46
CA MET A 96 -6.28 3.53 16.45
C MET A 96 -5.10 2.63 16.05
N ALA A 97 -3.93 3.22 15.80
CA ALA A 97 -2.74 2.47 15.42
C ALA A 97 -2.30 1.50 16.52
N SER A 98 -2.30 1.91 17.81
CA SER A 98 -1.85 1.07 18.92
C SER A 98 -2.75 -0.13 19.21
N HIS A 99 -4.01 -0.11 18.77
CA HIS A 99 -4.96 -1.21 19.01
C HIS A 99 -5.09 -2.18 17.82
N ALA A 100 -4.45 -1.88 16.69
CA ALA A 100 -4.51 -2.69 15.47
C ALA A 100 -3.21 -3.45 15.23
N ARG A 101 -3.30 -4.63 14.61
CA ARG A 101 -2.16 -5.31 13.98
C ARG A 101 -1.91 -4.75 12.59
N VAL A 102 -2.99 -4.52 11.82
CA VAL A 102 -2.97 -3.87 10.51
C VAL A 102 -3.97 -2.73 10.46
N VAL A 103 -3.56 -1.56 9.95
CA VAL A 103 -4.46 -0.48 9.55
C VAL A 103 -4.51 -0.41 8.02
N ALA A 104 -5.69 -0.65 7.45
CA ALA A 104 -5.95 -0.48 6.03
C ALA A 104 -6.62 0.88 5.80
N SER A 105 -5.93 1.81 5.14
CA SER A 105 -6.43 3.15 4.87
C SER A 105 -7.01 3.26 3.47
N THR A 106 -8.21 3.83 3.38
CA THR A 106 -8.83 4.29 2.14
C THR A 106 -9.05 5.81 2.16
N VAL A 107 -8.31 6.54 3.00
CA VAL A 107 -8.46 7.99 3.21
C VAL A 107 -7.50 8.76 2.30
N GLY A 108 -7.99 9.10 1.11
CA GLY A 108 -7.30 10.00 0.17
C GLY A 108 -7.94 11.40 0.09
N PRO A 109 -7.25 12.40 -0.50
CA PRO A 109 -5.88 12.34 -1.04
C PRO A 109 -4.81 12.16 0.04
N TYR A 110 -3.87 11.23 -0.17
CA TYR A 110 -2.93 10.76 0.84
C TYR A 110 -1.82 11.77 1.13
N LEU A 111 -1.39 12.55 0.13
CA LEU A 111 -0.47 13.67 0.38
C LEU A 111 -0.99 14.63 1.44
N THR A 112 -2.31 14.84 1.48
CA THR A 112 -2.97 15.76 2.42
C THR A 112 -3.31 15.08 3.74
N TYR A 113 -3.81 13.84 3.71
CA TYR A 113 -4.44 13.21 4.88
C TYR A 113 -3.74 11.95 5.40
N GLY A 114 -2.80 11.38 4.63
CA GLY A 114 -2.23 10.06 4.92
C GLY A 114 -0.99 10.08 5.82
N GLN A 115 -0.25 11.19 5.86
CA GLN A 115 1.10 11.22 6.46
C GLN A 115 1.10 10.89 7.94
N ASP A 116 0.20 11.52 8.71
CA ASP A 116 0.17 11.36 10.16
C ASP A 116 -0.21 9.94 10.57
N LEU A 117 -1.06 9.26 9.79
CA LEU A 117 -1.41 7.87 10.05
C LEU A 117 -0.25 6.92 9.78
N VAL A 118 0.51 7.14 8.69
CA VAL A 118 1.72 6.35 8.42
C VAL A 118 2.73 6.52 9.54
N GLY A 119 2.94 7.77 10.00
CA GLY A 119 3.79 8.05 11.16
C GLY A 119 3.32 7.35 12.42
N ALA A 120 2.02 7.40 12.74
CA ALA A 120 1.44 6.71 13.89
C ALA A 120 1.64 5.18 13.82
N CYS A 121 1.46 4.58 12.64
CA CYS A 121 1.69 3.14 12.45
C CYS A 121 3.16 2.76 12.59
N ALA A 122 4.07 3.55 11.98
CA ALA A 122 5.50 3.34 12.09
C ALA A 122 6.00 3.44 13.54
N GLU A 123 5.48 4.39 14.32
CA GLU A 123 5.81 4.53 15.74
C GLU A 123 5.25 3.40 16.60
N ALA A 124 4.03 2.96 16.31
CA ALA A 124 3.35 1.91 17.07
C ALA A 124 3.82 0.49 16.71
N GLY A 125 4.64 0.29 15.67
CA GLY A 125 4.96 -1.06 15.18
C GLY A 125 3.79 -1.74 14.46
N THR A 126 2.81 -0.95 13.99
CA THR A 126 1.59 -1.43 13.34
C THR A 126 1.78 -1.51 11.84
N ASP A 127 1.35 -2.61 11.23
CA ASP A 127 1.37 -2.74 9.77
C ASP A 127 0.37 -1.78 9.13
N TYR A 128 0.75 -1.17 8.02
CA TYR A 128 -0.04 -0.19 7.30
C TYR A 128 -0.17 -0.58 5.84
N VAL A 129 -1.40 -0.51 5.32
CA VAL A 129 -1.66 -0.66 3.89
C VAL A 129 -2.56 0.45 3.36
N ASP A 130 -2.33 0.87 2.12
CA ASP A 130 -3.21 1.82 1.42
C ASP A 130 -3.37 1.48 -0.07
N LEU A 131 -4.21 2.25 -0.77
CA LEU A 131 -4.34 2.18 -2.23
C LEU A 131 -3.88 3.45 -2.93
N THR A 132 -2.86 4.14 -2.41
CA THR A 132 -2.40 5.40 -2.99
C THR A 132 -1.83 5.24 -4.39
N GLY A 133 -2.20 6.16 -5.28
CA GLY A 133 -1.59 6.33 -6.60
C GLY A 133 -0.65 7.54 -6.66
N GLU A 134 -0.21 8.08 -5.52
CA GLU A 134 0.53 9.34 -5.42
C GLU A 134 2.04 9.10 -5.19
N PRO A 135 2.91 9.19 -6.21
CA PRO A 135 4.34 8.89 -6.07
C PRO A 135 5.05 9.77 -5.04
N GLU A 136 4.73 11.07 -4.99
CA GLU A 136 5.32 11.99 -4.01
C GLU A 136 5.04 11.54 -2.58
N PHE A 137 3.82 11.06 -2.30
CA PHE A 137 3.46 10.58 -0.96
C PHE A 137 4.31 9.37 -0.57
N VAL A 138 4.41 8.38 -1.45
CA VAL A 138 5.18 7.15 -1.20
C VAL A 138 6.66 7.47 -0.94
N ASP A 139 7.25 8.37 -1.73
CA ASP A 139 8.65 8.76 -1.56
C ASP A 139 8.90 9.53 -0.27
N LEU A 140 7.99 10.44 0.10
CA LEU A 140 8.07 11.17 1.38
C LEU A 140 7.93 10.22 2.57
N MET A 141 7.01 9.26 2.52
CA MET A 141 6.80 8.30 3.61
C MET A 141 8.00 7.37 3.77
N TYR A 142 8.63 6.95 2.68
CA TYR A 142 9.87 6.19 2.73
C TYR A 142 10.95 6.97 3.49
N VAL A 143 11.24 8.21 3.07
CA VAL A 143 12.31 9.01 3.70
C VAL A 143 12.02 9.28 5.17
N LYS A 144 10.76 9.59 5.54
CA LYS A 144 10.39 9.96 6.90
C LYS A 144 10.31 8.76 7.86
N HIS A 145 9.80 7.62 7.40
CA HIS A 145 9.31 6.57 8.31
C HIS A 145 9.92 5.18 8.09
N ASP A 146 10.64 4.92 6.99
CA ASP A 146 11.23 3.59 6.72
C ASP A 146 12.21 3.14 7.82
N ALA A 147 13.07 4.03 8.29
CA ALA A 147 14.00 3.72 9.39
C ALA A 147 13.24 3.34 10.67
N ARG A 148 12.24 4.14 11.04
CA ARG A 148 11.45 3.89 12.25
C ARG A 148 10.62 2.62 12.15
N ALA A 149 9.99 2.37 11.00
CA ALA A 149 9.23 1.16 10.74
C ALA A 149 10.10 -0.11 10.85
N ARG A 150 11.36 -0.04 10.39
CA ARG A 150 12.32 -1.15 10.60
C ARG A 150 12.69 -1.37 12.06
N GLU A 151 12.82 -0.30 12.84
CA GLU A 151 13.12 -0.39 14.28
C GLU A 151 11.96 -0.99 15.08
N THR A 152 10.72 -0.62 14.74
CA THR A 152 9.51 -1.08 15.46
C THR A 152 8.95 -2.39 14.91
N GLY A 153 9.35 -2.79 13.71
CA GLY A 153 8.86 -3.99 13.03
C GLY A 153 7.63 -3.75 12.14
N ALA A 154 7.11 -2.52 12.07
CA ALA A 154 6.01 -2.15 11.19
C ALA A 154 6.35 -2.36 9.71
N ARG A 155 5.36 -2.81 8.93
CA ARG A 155 5.43 -2.89 7.47
C ARG A 155 4.53 -1.84 6.85
N LEU A 156 5.12 -0.93 6.07
CA LEU A 156 4.37 0.11 5.35
C LEU A 156 4.26 -0.29 3.87
N VAL A 157 3.05 -0.68 3.44
CA VAL A 157 2.79 -1.18 2.08
C VAL A 157 1.83 -0.26 1.34
N HIS A 158 2.39 0.56 0.46
CA HIS A 158 1.62 1.49 -0.37
C HIS A 158 1.12 0.84 -1.66
N SER A 159 0.10 1.44 -2.26
CA SER A 159 -0.40 1.11 -3.61
C SER A 159 -0.98 -0.32 -3.73
N CYS A 160 -1.67 -0.79 -2.69
CA CYS A 160 -2.42 -2.05 -2.67
C CYS A 160 -3.81 -1.92 -3.31
N GLY A 161 -3.92 -1.13 -4.39
CA GLY A 161 -5.17 -0.90 -5.12
C GLY A 161 -5.12 -1.47 -6.54
N PHE A 162 -6.23 -1.30 -7.27
CA PHE A 162 -6.27 -1.59 -8.70
C PHE A 162 -5.19 -0.80 -9.48
N ASP A 163 -4.89 0.41 -9.04
CA ASP A 163 -3.87 1.30 -9.62
C ASP A 163 -2.45 0.92 -9.15
N SER A 164 -2.13 -0.38 -9.19
CA SER A 164 -0.78 -0.97 -9.05
C SER A 164 -0.79 -2.51 -8.99
N VAL A 165 -1.74 -3.14 -8.27
CA VAL A 165 -1.74 -4.60 -8.02
C VAL A 165 -1.77 -5.44 -9.31
N PRO A 166 -2.66 -5.18 -10.29
CA PRO A 166 -2.68 -5.92 -11.55
C PRO A 166 -1.38 -5.76 -12.34
N HIS A 167 -0.73 -4.60 -12.23
CA HIS A 167 0.49 -4.29 -12.97
C HIS A 167 1.71 -4.97 -12.34
N ASP A 168 1.84 -4.93 -11.01
CA ASP A 168 2.93 -5.57 -10.28
C ASP A 168 2.82 -7.10 -10.32
N LEU A 169 1.67 -7.65 -9.93
CA LEU A 169 1.46 -9.10 -9.95
C LEU A 169 1.40 -9.65 -11.37
N GLY A 170 0.87 -8.89 -12.34
CA GLY A 170 0.87 -9.29 -13.74
C GLY A 170 2.28 -9.34 -14.34
N ALA A 171 3.13 -8.36 -14.01
CA ALA A 171 4.54 -8.38 -14.38
C ALA A 171 5.27 -9.55 -13.71
N TYR A 172 5.03 -9.78 -12.42
CA TYR A 172 5.63 -10.90 -11.69
C TYR A 172 5.24 -12.25 -12.28
N PHE A 173 3.94 -12.48 -12.51
CA PHE A 173 3.42 -13.68 -13.15
C PHE A 173 4.07 -13.89 -14.53
N THR A 174 4.13 -12.84 -15.35
CA THR A 174 4.77 -12.91 -16.68
C THR A 174 6.23 -13.33 -16.56
N VAL A 175 6.98 -12.68 -15.67
CA VAL A 175 8.39 -12.99 -15.43
C VAL A 175 8.57 -14.45 -14.99
N GLN A 176 7.68 -15.00 -14.16
CA GLN A 176 7.71 -16.40 -13.73
C GLN A 176 7.62 -17.41 -14.90
N GLN A 177 7.08 -17.00 -16.05
CA GLN A 177 6.98 -17.84 -17.25
C GLN A 177 8.18 -17.70 -18.21
N LEU A 178 9.09 -16.74 -17.97
CA LEU A 178 10.25 -16.48 -18.82
C LEU A 178 11.50 -17.22 -18.29
N PRO A 179 12.58 -17.38 -19.06
CA PRO A 179 13.82 -17.97 -18.54
C PRO A 179 14.37 -17.20 -17.32
N GLU A 180 15.04 -17.92 -16.43
CA GLU A 180 15.70 -17.36 -15.25
C GLU A 180 17.11 -16.86 -15.59
N ASP A 181 17.64 -15.95 -14.76
CA ASP A 181 19.00 -15.40 -14.86
C ASP A 181 19.41 -14.75 -16.19
N VAL A 182 18.44 -14.40 -17.04
CA VAL A 182 18.66 -13.67 -18.30
C VAL A 182 18.12 -12.24 -18.23
N PRO A 183 18.60 -11.32 -19.10
CA PRO A 183 17.97 -10.02 -19.27
C PRO A 183 16.51 -10.15 -19.73
N LEU A 184 15.61 -9.40 -19.08
CA LEU A 184 14.17 -9.42 -19.35
C LEU A 184 13.65 -8.03 -19.70
N ARG A 185 12.70 -7.99 -20.64
CA ARG A 185 12.04 -6.78 -21.14
C ARG A 185 10.54 -7.03 -21.20
N VAL A 186 9.78 -6.35 -20.35
CA VAL A 186 8.32 -6.50 -20.26
C VAL A 186 7.65 -5.16 -20.57
N ASP A 187 6.65 -5.18 -21.43
CA ASP A 187 5.78 -4.05 -21.70
C ASP A 187 4.36 -4.42 -21.23
N GLY A 188 3.80 -3.64 -20.32
CA GLY A 188 2.41 -3.75 -19.87
C GLY A 188 1.50 -2.83 -20.67
N PHE A 189 0.32 -3.33 -21.03
CA PHE A 189 -0.72 -2.57 -21.71
C PHE A 189 -2.03 -2.69 -20.92
N VAL A 190 -2.64 -1.56 -20.59
CA VAL A 190 -3.95 -1.51 -19.93
C VAL A 190 -4.96 -0.73 -20.76
N ARG A 191 -6.20 -1.21 -20.78
CA ARG A 191 -7.34 -0.49 -21.34
C ARG A 191 -8.38 -0.28 -20.25
N VAL A 192 -8.57 0.97 -19.85
CA VAL A 192 -9.54 1.37 -18.83
C VAL A 192 -10.68 2.17 -19.44
N GLY A 193 -11.90 1.98 -18.93
CA GLY A 193 -12.98 2.95 -19.12
C GLY A 193 -12.77 4.12 -18.17
N ALA A 194 -12.80 5.36 -18.65
CA ALA A 194 -12.40 6.59 -17.93
C ALA A 194 -13.29 7.02 -16.72
N ARG A 195 -13.87 6.07 -15.98
CA ARG A 195 -14.74 6.34 -14.83
C ARG A 195 -13.92 6.31 -13.54
N PHE A 196 -13.40 7.48 -13.15
CA PHE A 196 -12.64 7.64 -11.90
C PHE A 196 -13.55 7.99 -10.72
N SER A 197 -13.16 7.57 -9.51
CA SER A 197 -13.81 8.06 -8.29
C SER A 197 -13.44 9.54 -8.03
N GLY A 198 -14.25 10.27 -7.25
CA GLY A 198 -13.94 11.66 -6.91
C GLY A 198 -12.60 11.83 -6.19
N GLY A 199 -12.23 10.89 -5.32
CA GLY A 199 -10.93 10.88 -4.63
C GLY A 199 -9.77 10.62 -5.59
N THR A 200 -9.94 9.72 -6.55
CA THR A 200 -8.95 9.46 -7.61
C THR A 200 -8.75 10.70 -8.49
N PHE A 201 -9.84 11.37 -8.87
CA PHE A 201 -9.77 12.59 -9.68
C PHE A 201 -9.06 13.74 -8.95
N ALA A 202 -9.38 13.96 -7.66
CA ALA A 202 -8.70 14.96 -6.84
C ALA A 202 -7.20 14.65 -6.66
N SER A 203 -6.85 13.37 -6.46
CA SER A 203 -5.46 12.94 -6.35
C SER A 203 -4.70 13.18 -7.66
N ALA A 204 -5.30 12.81 -8.80
CA ALA A 204 -4.72 13.06 -10.12
C ALA A 204 -4.48 14.56 -10.36
N LEU A 205 -5.48 15.41 -10.09
CA LEU A 205 -5.35 16.87 -10.21
C LEU A 205 -4.21 17.44 -9.34
N ASN A 206 -4.11 16.99 -8.08
CA ASN A 206 -3.03 17.43 -7.19
C ASN A 206 -1.64 17.01 -7.71
N GLN A 207 -1.50 15.81 -8.27
CA GLN A 207 -0.24 15.35 -8.85
C GLN A 207 0.16 16.16 -10.08
N PHE A 208 -0.77 16.47 -10.99
CA PHE A 208 -0.48 17.24 -12.20
C PHE A 208 0.10 18.65 -11.91
N GLY A 209 -0.22 19.23 -10.75
CA GLY A 209 0.31 20.54 -10.32
C GLY A 209 1.67 20.49 -9.60
N ARG A 210 2.22 19.31 -9.29
CA ARG A 210 3.32 19.14 -8.33
C ARG A 210 4.58 18.49 -8.90
N GLY A 211 4.79 18.58 -10.22
CA GLY A 211 5.94 17.98 -10.89
C GLY A 211 7.31 18.25 -10.22
N PRO A 212 7.67 19.50 -9.87
CA PRO A 212 8.93 19.79 -9.19
C PRO A 212 9.07 19.10 -7.83
N GLN A 213 7.99 19.04 -7.04
CA GLN A 213 7.96 18.41 -5.72
C GLN A 213 8.07 16.89 -5.83
N MET A 214 7.35 16.28 -6.79
CA MET A 214 7.49 14.87 -7.11
C MET A 214 8.95 14.51 -7.46
N VAL A 215 9.60 15.31 -8.32
CA VAL A 215 11.01 15.08 -8.69
C VAL A 215 11.94 15.26 -7.50
N ALA A 216 11.68 16.23 -6.62
CA ALA A 216 12.47 16.43 -5.40
C ALA A 216 12.36 15.23 -4.45
N ALA A 217 11.14 14.77 -4.16
CA ALA A 217 10.89 13.60 -3.31
C ALA A 217 11.56 12.34 -3.87
N ALA A 218 11.43 12.09 -5.18
CA ALA A 218 12.07 10.94 -5.83
C ALA A 218 13.61 11.01 -5.79
N LYS A 219 14.19 12.21 -5.91
CA LYS A 219 15.64 12.40 -5.75
C LYS A 219 16.09 12.15 -4.31
N ASP A 220 15.29 12.55 -3.34
CA ASP A 220 15.60 12.39 -1.93
C ASP A 220 15.55 10.91 -1.52
N ARG A 221 14.46 10.19 -1.86
CA ARG A 221 14.38 8.74 -1.67
C ARG A 221 15.57 8.00 -2.26
N ARG A 222 16.02 8.36 -3.46
CA ARG A 222 17.19 7.72 -4.11
C ARG A 222 18.51 7.87 -3.34
N ARG A 223 18.61 8.81 -2.39
CA ARG A 223 19.77 8.95 -1.50
C ARG A 223 19.72 7.98 -0.32
N HIS A 224 18.51 7.62 0.12
CA HIS A 224 18.27 6.75 1.28
C HIS A 224 18.02 5.27 0.89
N GLU A 225 17.53 5.02 -0.32
CA GLU A 225 17.21 3.66 -0.79
C GLU A 225 18.49 2.92 -1.25
N PRO A 226 18.82 1.75 -0.67
CA PRO A 226 19.96 0.96 -1.10
C PRO A 226 19.84 0.53 -2.56
N ARG A 227 20.96 0.55 -3.28
CA ARG A 227 21.00 0.07 -4.67
C ARG A 227 21.34 -1.42 -4.71
N PRO A 228 20.61 -2.23 -5.48
CA PRO A 228 20.98 -3.63 -5.66
C PRO A 228 22.35 -3.71 -6.35
N VAL A 229 23.24 -4.54 -5.80
CA VAL A 229 24.57 -4.78 -6.36
C VAL A 229 24.47 -5.86 -7.43
N GLY A 230 25.11 -5.65 -8.58
CA GLY A 230 25.15 -6.64 -9.67
C GLY A 230 23.86 -6.82 -10.46
N ARG A 231 22.80 -6.05 -10.15
CA ARG A 231 21.50 -6.13 -10.84
C ARG A 231 20.98 -4.76 -11.25
N LYS A 232 20.27 -4.71 -12.37
CA LYS A 232 19.62 -3.49 -12.89
C LYS A 232 18.12 -3.73 -13.04
N ALA A 233 17.33 -2.77 -12.56
CA ALA A 233 15.89 -2.73 -12.80
C ALA A 233 15.49 -1.28 -13.05
N TYR A 234 14.85 -1.02 -14.20
CA TYR A 234 14.45 0.31 -14.61
C TYR A 234 13.12 0.33 -15.35
N ALA A 235 12.37 1.40 -15.14
CA ALA A 235 11.09 1.63 -15.77
C ALA A 235 11.10 3.00 -16.47
N PRO A 236 11.68 3.09 -17.68
CA PRO A 236 11.77 4.35 -18.38
C PRO A 236 10.37 4.78 -18.84
N PRO A 237 10.08 6.10 -18.87
CA PRO A 237 8.83 6.58 -19.45
C PRO A 237 8.73 6.10 -20.90
N GLY A 238 7.56 5.59 -21.26
CA GLY A 238 7.25 5.26 -22.65
C GLY A 238 7.09 6.50 -23.52
N ALA A 239 7.21 6.34 -24.84
CA ALA A 239 6.76 7.34 -25.81
C ALA A 239 5.49 6.82 -26.50
N PRO A 240 4.56 7.71 -26.91
CA PRO A 240 3.44 7.35 -27.76
C PRO A 240 3.90 6.53 -28.97
N ARG A 241 3.35 5.35 -29.16
CA ARG A 241 3.67 4.49 -30.32
C ARG A 241 2.46 3.67 -30.74
N TYR A 242 2.40 3.32 -32.02
CA TYR A 242 1.52 2.24 -32.44
C TYR A 242 2.12 0.90 -32.00
N ALA A 243 1.35 0.12 -31.24
CA ALA A 243 1.75 -1.19 -30.73
C ALA A 243 1.02 -2.27 -31.53
N SER A 244 1.69 -2.81 -32.55
CA SER A 244 1.15 -3.85 -33.42
C SER A 244 0.78 -5.12 -32.67
N GLU A 245 1.48 -5.41 -31.56
CA GLU A 245 1.22 -6.55 -30.67
C GLU A 245 -0.15 -6.52 -30.00
N VAL A 246 -0.78 -5.34 -29.88
CA VAL A 246 -2.12 -5.15 -29.30
C VAL A 246 -3.08 -4.43 -30.27
N GLY A 247 -2.64 -4.17 -31.51
CA GLY A 247 -3.44 -3.50 -32.54
C GLY A 247 -3.93 -2.11 -32.17
N ALA A 248 -3.21 -1.37 -31.32
CA ALA A 248 -3.67 -0.10 -30.77
C ALA A 248 -2.53 0.92 -30.58
N TRP A 249 -2.90 2.19 -30.46
CA TRP A 249 -1.97 3.21 -29.98
C TRP A 249 -1.73 3.04 -28.48
N ALA A 250 -0.47 2.97 -28.10
CA ALA A 250 0.02 2.84 -26.73
C ALA A 250 0.52 4.21 -26.27
N LEU A 251 -0.06 4.73 -25.19
CA LEU A 251 0.25 6.05 -24.63
C LEU A 251 0.82 5.87 -23.24
N PRO A 252 1.93 6.54 -22.86
CA PRO A 252 2.45 6.45 -21.50
C PRO A 252 1.45 7.06 -20.51
N LEU A 253 1.18 6.32 -19.42
CA LEU A 253 0.36 6.82 -18.32
C LEU A 253 1.25 7.34 -17.18
N PRO A 254 0.99 8.55 -16.64
CA PRO A 254 1.76 9.12 -15.54
C PRO A 254 1.32 8.53 -14.19
N THR A 255 1.38 7.21 -14.04
CA THR A 255 1.00 6.49 -12.82
C THR A 255 2.22 6.09 -11.99
N ILE A 256 1.97 5.62 -10.76
CA ILE A 256 3.02 5.08 -9.89
C ILE A 256 3.45 3.65 -10.29
N ASP A 257 2.62 2.93 -11.06
CA ASP A 257 2.79 1.50 -11.36
C ASP A 257 4.19 1.12 -11.85
N PRO A 258 4.83 1.85 -12.80
CA PRO A 258 6.16 1.49 -13.27
C PRO A 258 7.20 1.50 -12.13
N GLN A 259 7.01 2.35 -11.12
CA GLN A 259 7.87 2.44 -9.94
C GLN A 259 7.63 1.26 -8.99
N VAL A 260 6.37 0.82 -8.84
CA VAL A 260 6.02 -0.36 -8.04
C VAL A 260 6.65 -1.62 -8.66
N VAL A 261 6.47 -1.83 -9.97
CA VAL A 261 7.10 -2.96 -10.70
C VAL A 261 8.62 -2.89 -10.60
N GLN A 262 9.21 -1.69 -10.74
CA GLN A 262 10.65 -1.49 -10.58
C GLN A 262 11.13 -1.90 -9.18
N ARG A 263 10.38 -1.55 -8.13
CA ARG A 263 10.72 -1.88 -6.74
C ARG A 263 10.68 -3.40 -6.51
N SER A 264 9.67 -4.09 -7.02
CA SER A 264 9.60 -5.56 -7.00
C SER A 264 10.78 -6.19 -7.74
N ALA A 265 11.10 -5.70 -8.94
CA ALA A 265 12.23 -6.19 -9.73
C ALA A 265 13.60 -5.97 -9.08
N ARG A 266 13.79 -4.89 -8.31
CA ARG A 266 15.02 -4.65 -7.54
C ARG A 266 15.17 -5.62 -6.36
N THR A 267 14.07 -6.14 -5.84
CA THR A 267 14.04 -6.95 -4.62
C THR A 267 14.10 -8.45 -4.92
N LEU A 268 13.42 -8.90 -5.98
CA LEU A 268 13.26 -10.33 -6.29
C LEU A 268 14.24 -10.76 -7.38
N GLU A 269 15.08 -11.77 -7.11
CA GLU A 269 16.06 -12.33 -8.07
C GLU A 269 15.42 -12.82 -9.36
N ARG A 270 14.16 -13.26 -9.27
CA ARG A 270 13.41 -13.82 -10.39
C ARG A 270 13.31 -12.92 -11.63
N TYR A 271 13.47 -11.61 -11.47
CA TYR A 271 13.49 -10.63 -12.56
C TYR A 271 14.81 -10.61 -13.36
N GLY A 272 15.79 -11.44 -13.00
CA GLY A 272 17.06 -11.56 -13.67
C GLY A 272 18.05 -10.43 -13.33
N PRO A 273 19.24 -10.45 -13.98
CA PRO A 273 20.30 -9.48 -13.74
C PRO A 273 20.03 -8.10 -14.37
N ASP A 274 19.18 -8.03 -15.41
CA ASP A 274 18.84 -6.79 -16.11
C ASP A 274 17.36 -6.79 -16.55
N PHE A 275 16.53 -6.04 -15.83
CA PHE A 275 15.10 -5.94 -16.07
C PHE A 275 14.67 -4.54 -16.54
N ARG A 276 13.82 -4.48 -17.57
CA ARG A 276 13.11 -3.28 -17.99
C ARG A 276 11.61 -3.52 -17.99
N TYR A 277 10.87 -2.57 -17.42
CA TYR A 277 9.41 -2.50 -17.55
C TYR A 277 8.99 -1.22 -18.29
N ARG A 278 8.06 -1.30 -19.24
CA ARG A 278 7.33 -0.13 -19.77
C ARG A 278 5.84 -0.32 -19.53
N HIS A 279 5.13 0.79 -19.35
CA HIS A 279 3.70 0.79 -19.07
C HIS A 279 2.99 1.72 -20.05
N TYR A 280 1.85 1.25 -20.55
CA TYR A 280 1.00 1.91 -21.53
C TYR A 280 -0.48 1.68 -21.22
#